data_AF-A0A9D6SGK8-F1
#
_entry.id   AF-A0A9D6SGK8-F1
#
_cell.length_a   1.000
_cell.length_b   1.000
_cell.length_c   1.000
_cell.angle_alpha   90.00
_cell.angle_beta   90.00
_cell.angle_gamma   90.00
#
_symmetry.space_group_name_H-M   'P 1'
#
loop_
_entity.id
_entity.type
_entity.pdbx_description
1 polymer ?
#
loop_
_entity_poly.entity_id
_entity_poly.type
_entity_poly.pdbx_seq_one_letter_code
_entity_poly.pdbx_strand_id
1 'polypeptide(L)' 'MADTETEGNEVLYCPNCEAEIDNPLVCGDCAAVICRMCGTPLEKMDELGMG' A
#
# COMPACT_ATOMS: atom_id res chain seq x y z
N MET A 1 -28.22 -5.01 6.45
CA MET A 1 -27.20 -5.88 5.83
C MET A 1 -25.92 -5.69 6.59
N ALA A 2 -25.26 -6.77 7.00
CA ALA A 2 -23.93 -6.74 7.59
C ALA A 2 -22.93 -6.73 6.43
N ASP A 3 -22.32 -5.58 6.17
CA ASP A 3 -20.99 -5.57 5.58
C ASP A 3 -20.12 -4.91 6.64
N THR A 4 -19.57 -5.76 7.51
CA THR A 4 -18.35 -5.39 8.21
C THR A 4 -17.28 -5.43 7.14
N GLU A 5 -17.18 -4.33 6.39
CA GLU A 5 -16.07 -4.06 5.48
C GLU A 5 -14.85 -3.96 6.38
N THR A 6 -14.24 -5.12 6.57
CA THR A 6 -12.97 -5.39 7.21
C THR A 6 -12.11 -4.14 7.15
N GLU A 7 -11.91 -3.51 8.30
CA GLU A 7 -10.97 -2.39 8.48
C GLU A 7 -9.67 -2.75 7.75
N GLY A 8 -9.53 -2.14 6.57
CA GLY A 8 -8.62 -2.53 5.51
C GLY A 8 -7.20 -2.16 5.85
N ASN A 9 -6.64 -2.82 6.86
CA ASN A 9 -5.22 -2.82 7.08
C ASN A 9 -4.61 -3.81 6.08
N GLU A 10 -4.55 -3.36 4.83
CA GLU A 10 -3.99 -4.12 3.73
C GLU A 10 -2.50 -4.32 4.00
N VAL A 11 -2.13 -5.53 4.43
CA VAL A 11 -0.72 -5.89 4.60
C VAL A 11 -0.07 -5.82 3.22
N LEU A 12 0.87 -4.89 3.05
CA LEU A 12 1.58 -4.72 1.79
C LEU A 12 2.99 -5.26 1.90
N TYR A 13 3.39 -6.07 0.93
CA TYR A 13 4.75 -6.55 0.87
C TYR A 13 5.70 -5.47 0.33
N CYS A 14 6.78 -5.21 1.05
CA CYS A 14 7.82 -4.29 0.59
C CYS A 14 8.96 -5.06 -0.08
N PRO A 15 9.23 -4.86 -1.39
CA PRO A 15 10.33 -5.53 -2.08
C PRO A 15 11.72 -5.07 -1.62
N ASN A 16 11.83 -3.88 -1.03
CA ASN A 16 13.10 -3.37 -0.51
C ASN A 16 13.43 -3.89 0.88
N CYS A 17 12.41 -4.18 1.70
CA CYS A 17 12.60 -4.81 3.01
C CYS A 17 12.48 -6.34 2.96
N GLU A 18 11.99 -6.86 1.84
CA GLU A 18 11.64 -8.27 1.64
C GLU A 18 10.69 -8.78 2.74
N ALA A 19 9.78 -7.92 3.21
CA ALA A 19 8.93 -8.16 4.37
C ALA A 19 7.52 -7.61 4.20
N GLU A 20 6.58 -8.22 4.92
CA GLU A 20 5.19 -7.80 5.03
C GLU A 20 5.07 -6.56 5.94
N ILE A 21 4.43 -5.51 5.42
CA ILE A 21 4.25 -4.22 6.08
C ILE A 21 2.78 -4.07 6.39
N ASP A 22 2.45 -4.24 7.66
CA ASP A 22 1.08 -4.22 8.16
C ASP A 22 0.52 -2.79 8.27
N ASN A 23 1.35 -1.73 8.25
CA ASN A 23 0.88 -0.34 8.38
C ASN A 23 1.64 0.58 7.42
N PRO A 24 1.46 0.45 6.11
CA PRO A 24 2.14 1.31 5.15
C PRO A 24 1.66 2.77 5.30
N LEU A 25 2.53 3.73 5.00
CA LEU A 25 2.21 5.15 5.01
C LEU A 25 1.53 5.52 3.70
N VAL A 26 0.41 6.21 3.75
CA VAL A 26 -0.21 6.80 2.55
C VAL A 26 0.18 8.27 2.48
N CYS A 27 0.81 8.67 1.38
CA CYS A 27 1.11 10.07 1.11
C CYS A 27 -0.21 10.80 0.84
N GLY A 28 -0.56 11.77 1.69
CA GLY A 28 -1.83 12.50 1.58
C GLY A 28 -1.95 13.37 0.33
N ASP A 29 -0.83 13.81 -0.25
CA ASP A 29 -0.80 14.66 -1.43
C ASP A 29 -0.87 13.86 -2.74
N CYS A 30 -0.16 12.74 -2.79
CA CYS A 30 0.01 11.94 -4.01
C CYS A 30 -0.82 10.66 -4.02
N ALA A 31 -1.49 10.32 -2.91
CA ALA A 31 -2.11 9.03 -2.64
C ALA A 31 -1.18 7.80 -2.76
N ALA A 32 0.14 8.01 -2.88
CA ALA A 32 1.12 6.95 -2.99
C ALA A 32 1.23 6.18 -1.67
N VAL A 33 1.22 4.85 -1.74
CA VAL A 33 1.47 4.00 -0.57
C VAL A 33 2.98 3.81 -0.43
N ILE A 34 3.50 3.87 0.79
CA ILE A 34 4.93 3.95 1.08
C ILE A 34 5.25 3.03 2.26
N CYS A 35 6.35 2.30 2.15
CA CYS A 35 6.81 1.45 3.23
C CYS A 35 7.23 2.32 4.43
N ARG A 36 6.56 2.13 5.57
CA ARG A 36 6.90 2.84 6.82
C ARG A 36 8.31 2.55 7.35
N MET A 37 8.93 1.46 6.90
CA MET A 37 10.25 1.01 7.38
C MET A 37 11.40 1.67 6.62
N CYS A 38 11.33 1.67 5.29
CA CYS A 38 12.43 2.13 4.43
C CYS A 38 12.08 3.37 3.59
N GLY A 39 10.81 3.79 3.53
CA GLY A 39 10.38 4.91 2.70
C GLY A 39 10.22 4.58 1.21
N THR A 40 10.38 3.32 0.82
CA THR A 40 10.18 2.90 -0.58
C THR A 40 8.69 2.98 -0.94
N PRO A 41 8.32 3.61 -2.06
CA PRO A 41 6.95 3.60 -2.53
C PRO A 41 6.51 2.15 -2.83
N LEU A 42 5.44 1.73 -2.17
CA LEU A 42 4.73 0.49 -2.42
C LEU A 42 3.73 0.78 -3.53
N GLU A 43 4.12 0.48 -4.76
CA GLU A 43 3.23 0.67 -5.89
C GLU A 43 2.12 -0.39 -5.79
N LYS A 44 0.86 0.05 -5.66
CA LYS A 44 -0.24 -0.76 -6.17
C LYS A 44 -0.05 -0.74 -7.70
N MET A 45 -0.02 -1.91 -8.32
CA MET A 45 -0.03 -2.08 -9.78
C MET A 45 -1.39 -1.61 -10.34
N ASP A 46 -1.75 -0.35 -10.12
CA ASP A 46 -2.94 0.23 -10.70
C ASP A 46 -2.50 0.92 -11.99
N GLU A 47 -2.86 0.24 -13.07
CA GLU A 47 -3.02 0.81 -14.40
C GLU A 47 -1.71 1.08 -15.16
N LEU A 48 -1.20 -0.01 -15.72
CA LEU A 48 -0.71 -0.04 -17.10
C LEU A 48 -1.63 0.84 -17.97
N GLY A 49 -1.25 2.11 -18.13
CA GLY A 49 -1.80 2.99 -19.14
C GLY A 49 -1.49 2.40 -20.51
N MET A 50 -2.43 1.60 -21.03
CA MET A 50 -2.52 1.33 -22.46
C MET A 50 -2.69 2.68 -23.18
N GLY A 51 -1.72 3.04 -24.01
CA GLY A 51 -1.76 4.22 -24.88
C GLY A 51 -0.41 4.52 -25.50
#